data_AF-A0A924DWZ2-F1
#
_entry.id   AF-A0A924DWZ2-F1
#
_cell.length_a   1.000
_cell.length_b   1.000
_cell.length_c   1.000
_cell.angle_alpha   90.00
_cell.angle_beta   90.00
_cell.angle_gamma   90.00
#
_symmetry.space_group_name_H-M   'P 1'
#
loop_
_entity.id
_entity.type
_entity.pdbx_description
1 polymer ?
#
loop_
_entity_poly.entity_id
_entity_poly.type
_entity_poly.pdbx_seq_one_letter_code
_entity_poly.pdbx_strand_id
1 'polypeptide(L)'
;GQLDEADRPTAGAALTAVITAARAAGGIVGIHCCGAADWEWVVSLGWDVLSFDMAIGAPLGVLARHVQDGGGIVWGCLATDRDPDVVSAEQQLSLRWSAGALDPATWSKAAMVSPACGLGLLPLARAEKISHALAGMTADWRDGRRPWEPERR
;
A
#
# COMPACT_ATOMS: atom_id res chain seq x y z
N GLY A 1 -7.84 -8.74 -17.12
CA GLY A 1 -7.12 -7.48 -17.38
C GLY A 1 -5.64 -7.69 -17.13
N GLN A 2 -5.00 -8.54 -17.92
CA GLN A 2 -3.55 -8.54 -18.06
C GLN A 2 -3.27 -7.74 -19.33
N LEU A 3 -2.33 -6.78 -19.26
CA LEU A 3 -1.77 -6.19 -20.47
C LEU A 3 -1.24 -7.32 -21.35
N ASP A 4 -1.45 -7.23 -22.66
CA ASP A 4 -0.78 -8.13 -23.59
C ASP A 4 0.73 -8.01 -23.34
N GLU A 5 1.43 -9.14 -23.32
CA GLU A 5 2.87 -9.19 -23.10
C GLU A 5 3.61 -8.34 -24.15
N ALA A 6 3.03 -8.21 -25.35
CA ALA A 6 3.50 -7.36 -26.43
C ALA A 6 3.46 -5.84 -26.08
N ASP A 7 2.50 -5.40 -25.26
CA ASP A 7 2.33 -3.97 -24.91
C ASP A 7 3.21 -3.55 -23.72
N ARG A 8 3.73 -4.53 -22.97
CA ARG A 8 4.49 -4.30 -21.74
C ARG A 8 5.72 -3.39 -21.92
N PRO A 9 6.55 -3.50 -22.98
CA PRO A 9 7.67 -2.59 -23.19
C PRO A 9 7.23 -1.14 -23.40
N THR A 10 6.18 -0.93 -24.20
CA THR A 10 5.63 0.40 -24.49
C THR A 10 5.03 1.03 -23.23
N ALA A 11 4.22 0.27 -22.48
CA ALA A 11 3.66 0.73 -21.22
C ALA A 11 4.76 1.05 -20.19
N GLY A 12 5.78 0.19 -20.07
CA GLY A 12 6.92 0.41 -19.18
C GLY A 12 7.69 1.69 -19.53
N ALA A 13 8.00 1.90 -20.81
CA ALA A 13 8.69 3.10 -21.27
C ALA A 13 7.88 4.38 -20.96
N ALA A 14 6.57 4.36 -21.20
CA ALA A 14 5.69 5.49 -20.90
C ALA A 14 5.63 5.79 -19.40
N LEU A 15 5.49 4.78 -18.55
CA LEU A 15 5.45 4.95 -17.10
C LEU A 15 6.80 5.46 -16.57
N THR A 16 7.91 4.87 -17.01
CA THR A 16 9.26 5.31 -16.60
C THR A 16 9.55 6.75 -17.01
N ALA A 17 9.08 7.19 -18.18
CA ALA A 17 9.20 8.58 -18.60
C ALA A 17 8.44 9.53 -17.65
N VAL A 18 7.22 9.17 -17.25
CA VAL A 18 6.42 9.94 -16.27
C VAL A 18 7.09 9.96 -14.89
N ILE A 19 7.55 8.81 -14.41
CA ILE A 19 8.26 8.69 -13.12
C ILE A 19 9.49 9.60 -13.11
N THR A 20 10.30 9.52 -14.16
CA THR A 20 11.54 10.31 -14.28
C THR A 20 11.24 11.80 -14.31
N ALA A 21 10.25 12.23 -15.11
CA ALA A 21 9.88 13.64 -15.21
C ALA A 21 9.33 14.18 -13.89
N ALA A 22 8.46 13.45 -13.21
CA ALA A 22 7.90 13.85 -11.93
C ALA A 22 8.96 13.93 -10.83
N ARG A 23 9.89 12.97 -10.77
CA ARG A 23 11.04 13.02 -9.85
C ARG A 23 11.98 14.18 -10.14
N ALA A 24 12.28 14.44 -11.42
CA ALA A 24 13.11 15.58 -11.81
C ALA A 24 12.49 16.93 -11.39
N ALA A 25 11.16 16.99 -11.27
CA ALA A 25 10.42 18.13 -10.73
C ALA A 25 10.35 18.14 -9.19
N GLY A 26 11.01 17.20 -8.49
CA GLY A 26 11.00 17.09 -7.03
C GLY A 26 9.77 16.37 -6.45
N GLY A 27 8.97 15.71 -7.30
CA GLY A 27 7.80 14.95 -6.87
C GLY A 27 8.15 13.56 -6.32
N ILE A 28 7.28 13.05 -5.45
CA ILE A 28 7.26 11.64 -5.04
C ILE A 28 6.26 10.91 -5.95
N VAL A 29 6.67 9.80 -6.56
CA VAL A 29 5.87 9.09 -7.55
C VAL A 29 5.44 7.74 -7.00
N GLY A 30 4.13 7.54 -6.89
CA GLY A 30 3.55 6.28 -6.48
C GLY A 30 2.65 5.65 -7.53
N ILE A 31 2.40 4.36 -7.38
CA ILE A 31 1.40 3.62 -8.15
C ILE A 31 0.40 2.95 -7.21
N HIS A 32 -0.87 2.92 -7.63
CA HIS A 32 -1.92 2.18 -6.94
C HIS A 32 -2.43 1.03 -7.81
N CYS A 33 -2.52 -0.16 -7.22
CA CYS A 33 -3.08 -1.33 -7.86
C CYS A 33 -4.06 -2.06 -6.92
N CYS A 34 -5.36 -1.88 -7.17
CA CYS A 34 -6.44 -2.65 -6.55
C CYS A 34 -6.88 -3.84 -7.41
N GLY A 35 -5.95 -4.41 -8.19
CA GLY A 35 -6.17 -5.55 -9.08
C GLY A 35 -4.98 -6.51 -9.03
N ALA A 36 -5.11 -7.68 -9.66
CA ALA A 36 -3.96 -8.56 -9.84
C ALA A 36 -2.91 -7.88 -10.72
N ALA A 37 -1.64 -7.97 -10.31
CA ALA A 37 -0.52 -7.37 -11.01
C ALA A 37 0.70 -8.30 -11.05
N ASP A 38 1.53 -8.11 -12.08
CA ASP A 38 2.89 -8.64 -12.12
C ASP A 38 3.78 -7.74 -11.25
N TRP A 39 3.90 -8.08 -9.97
CA TRP A 39 4.61 -7.25 -8.99
C TRP A 39 6.12 -7.16 -9.26
N GLU A 40 6.73 -8.16 -9.87
CA GLU A 40 8.13 -8.09 -10.27
C GLU A 40 8.33 -7.00 -11.33
N TRP A 41 7.49 -7.00 -12.36
CA TRP A 41 7.50 -5.95 -13.38
C TRP A 41 7.17 -4.58 -12.79
N VAL A 42 6.10 -4.45 -12.00
CA VAL A 42 5.71 -3.17 -11.39
C VAL A 42 6.86 -2.58 -10.58
N VAL A 43 7.50 -3.35 -9.69
CA VAL A 43 8.61 -2.86 -8.86
C VAL A 43 9.82 -2.45 -9.69
N SER A 44 10.11 -3.18 -10.78
CA SER A 44 11.25 -2.86 -11.67
C SER A 44 11.16 -1.49 -12.35
N LEU A 45 9.98 -0.89 -12.43
CA LEU A 45 9.80 0.46 -13.01
C LEU A 45 10.29 1.57 -12.08
N GLY A 46 10.62 1.23 -10.82
CA GLY A 46 11.29 2.11 -9.88
C GLY A 46 10.38 3.19 -9.31
N TRP A 47 9.26 2.82 -8.70
CA TRP A 47 8.38 3.73 -7.96
C TRP A 47 9.01 4.21 -6.64
N ASP A 48 8.53 5.31 -6.06
CA ASP A 48 8.87 5.72 -4.68
C ASP A 48 7.94 5.07 -3.67
N VAL A 49 6.67 4.88 -4.06
CA VAL A 49 5.62 4.34 -3.19
C VAL A 49 4.74 3.34 -3.95
N LEU A 50 4.52 2.16 -3.37
CA LEU A 50 3.58 1.17 -3.89
C LEU A 50 2.31 1.15 -3.04
N SER A 51 1.14 1.25 -3.66
CA SER A 51 -0.16 1.13 -3.01
C SER A 51 -0.93 -0.04 -3.59
N PHE A 52 -1.54 -0.87 -2.74
CA PHE A 52 -2.28 -2.03 -3.19
C PHE A 52 -3.44 -2.40 -2.27
N ASP A 53 -4.42 -3.12 -2.81
CA ASP A 53 -5.48 -3.73 -2.03
C ASP A 53 -4.93 -4.95 -1.27
N MET A 54 -4.91 -4.87 0.06
CA MET A 54 -4.40 -5.94 0.92
C MET A 54 -5.21 -7.24 0.79
N ALA A 55 -6.49 -7.17 0.39
CA ALA A 55 -7.34 -8.33 0.17
C ALA A 55 -6.97 -9.10 -1.11
N ILE A 56 -6.43 -8.42 -2.12
CA ILE A 56 -5.88 -9.05 -3.33
C ILE A 56 -4.45 -9.53 -3.06
N GLY A 57 -3.67 -8.70 -2.38
CA GLY A 57 -2.33 -9.03 -1.93
C GLY A 57 -1.23 -8.78 -2.95
N ALA A 58 0.00 -8.79 -2.44
CA ALA A 58 1.24 -8.72 -3.19
C ALA A 58 2.28 -9.62 -2.51
N PRO A 59 3.25 -10.20 -3.25
CA PRO A 59 4.27 -11.06 -2.66
C PRO A 59 5.12 -10.27 -1.65
N LEU A 60 5.13 -10.69 -0.38
CA LEU A 60 5.86 -9.99 0.68
C LEU A 60 7.36 -9.87 0.42
N GLY A 61 7.97 -10.84 -0.26
CA GLY A 61 9.39 -10.76 -0.66
C GLY A 61 9.67 -9.64 -1.67
N VAL A 62 8.75 -9.41 -2.61
CA VAL A 62 8.85 -8.32 -3.60
C VAL A 62 8.69 -6.96 -2.91
N LEU A 63 7.71 -6.85 -2.01
CA LEU A 63 7.51 -5.64 -1.20
C LEU A 63 8.70 -5.38 -0.26
N ALA A 64 9.29 -6.43 0.32
CA ALA A 64 10.41 -6.31 1.24
C ALA A 64 11.64 -5.73 0.55
N ARG A 65 11.96 -6.21 -0.65
CA ARG A 65 13.04 -5.65 -1.48
C ARG A 65 12.79 -4.17 -1.79
N HIS A 66 11.56 -3.81 -2.17
CA HIS A 66 11.21 -2.41 -2.42
C HIS A 66 11.43 -1.53 -1.17
N VAL A 67 11.05 -2.00 0.02
CA VAL A 67 11.30 -1.29 1.28
C VAL A 67 12.79 -1.18 1.59
N GLN A 68 13.57 -2.24 1.35
CA GLN A 68 15.03 -2.23 1.53
C GLN A 68 15.73 -1.24 0.59
N ASP A 69 15.17 -1.04 -0.61
CA ASP A 69 15.64 -0.04 -1.57
C ASP A 69 15.18 1.40 -1.22
N GLY A 70 14.54 1.59 -0.06
CA GLY A 70 14.08 2.88 0.45
C GLY A 70 12.67 3.28 0.05
N GLY A 71 11.92 2.38 -0.57
CA GLY A 71 10.54 2.60 -1.01
C GLY A 71 9.50 2.52 0.10
N GLY A 72 8.38 3.24 -0.09
CA GLY A 72 7.23 3.23 0.81
C GLY A 72 6.13 2.27 0.38
N ILE A 73 5.36 1.74 1.33
CA ILE A 73 4.20 0.88 1.06
C ILE A 73 2.93 1.50 1.64
N VAL A 74 1.90 1.64 0.83
CA VAL A 74 0.54 1.96 1.27
C VAL A 74 -0.28 0.66 1.29
N TRP A 75 -0.61 0.22 2.49
CA TRP A 75 -1.45 -0.95 2.72
C TRP A 75 -2.92 -0.54 2.63
N GLY A 76 -3.58 -0.88 1.52
CA GLY A 76 -5.02 -0.68 1.33
C GLY A 76 -5.80 -1.66 2.18
N CYS A 77 -5.98 -1.32 3.46
CA CYS A 77 -6.38 -2.26 4.50
C CYS A 77 -7.87 -2.20 4.86
N LEU A 78 -8.55 -1.09 4.58
CA LEU A 78 -10.00 -0.97 4.75
C LEU A 78 -10.72 -1.14 3.42
N ALA A 79 -11.62 -2.11 3.35
CA ALA A 79 -12.40 -2.36 2.15
C ALA A 79 -13.32 -1.17 1.81
N THR A 80 -13.52 -0.92 0.52
CA THR A 80 -14.39 0.16 0.01
C THR A 80 -15.83 -0.29 -0.25
N ASP A 81 -16.07 -1.60 -0.29
CA ASP A 81 -17.34 -2.22 -0.65
C ASP A 81 -18.22 -2.62 0.55
N ARG A 82 -17.63 -2.62 1.76
CA ARG A 82 -18.28 -3.00 3.02
C ARG A 82 -17.91 -2.05 4.15
N ASP A 83 -18.51 -2.26 5.31
CA ASP A 83 -18.21 -1.45 6.49
C ASP A 83 -16.75 -1.63 6.93
N PRO A 84 -16.08 -0.56 7.38
CA PRO A 84 -14.69 -0.62 7.82
C PRO A 84 -14.56 -1.47 9.09
N ASP A 85 -13.62 -2.41 9.07
CA ASP A 85 -13.25 -3.24 10.22
C ASP A 85 -11.78 -3.02 10.54
N VAL A 86 -11.52 -2.10 11.47
CA VAL A 86 -10.17 -1.70 11.88
C VAL A 86 -9.45 -2.85 12.57
N VAL A 87 -10.13 -3.61 13.43
CA VAL A 87 -9.54 -4.70 14.19
C VAL A 87 -9.03 -5.79 13.25
N SER A 88 -9.84 -6.19 12.27
CA SER A 88 -9.43 -7.16 11.26
C SER A 88 -8.27 -6.65 10.40
N ALA A 89 -8.31 -5.38 10.00
CA ALA A 89 -7.22 -4.75 9.23
C ALA A 89 -5.89 -4.76 9.99
N GLU A 90 -5.90 -4.40 11.27
CA GLU A 90 -4.72 -4.41 12.14
C GLU A 90 -4.15 -5.81 12.39
N GLN A 91 -5.02 -6.80 12.61
CA GLN A 91 -4.62 -8.20 12.75
C GLN A 91 -3.94 -8.70 11.47
N GLN A 92 -4.52 -8.36 10.32
CA GLN A 92 -4.01 -8.73 9.01
C GLN A 92 -2.65 -8.09 8.69
N LEU A 93 -2.44 -6.83 9.08
CA LEU A 93 -1.15 -6.16 8.99
C LEU A 93 -0.11 -6.83 9.89
N SER A 94 -0.46 -7.05 11.17
CA SER A 94 0.43 -7.67 12.16
C SER A 94 0.87 -9.08 11.72
N LEU A 95 -0.05 -9.87 11.16
CA LEU A 95 0.26 -11.20 10.62
C LEU A 95 1.26 -11.11 9.45
N ARG A 96 1.03 -10.20 8.50
CA ARG A 96 1.90 -10.03 7.33
C ARG A 96 3.29 -9.53 7.73
N TRP A 97 3.37 -8.55 8.64
CA TRP A 97 4.64 -8.00 9.10
C TRP A 97 5.44 -9.00 9.94
N SER A 98 4.75 -9.93 10.61
CA SER A 98 5.40 -11.01 11.38
C SER A 98 5.75 -12.25 10.52
N ALA A 99 5.44 -12.25 9.21
CA ALA A 99 5.66 -13.40 8.33
C ALA A 99 7.14 -13.61 7.93
N GLY A 100 8.06 -12.77 8.42
CA GLY A 100 9.51 -13.00 8.32
C GLY A 100 10.21 -12.44 7.07
N ALA A 101 9.51 -11.72 6.19
CA ALA A 101 10.14 -11.06 5.03
C ALA A 101 11.00 -9.84 5.44
N LEU A 102 10.59 -9.11 6.46
CA LEU A 102 11.34 -8.07 7.19
C LEU A 102 10.87 -8.10 8.65
N ASP A 103 11.62 -7.46 9.55
CA ASP A 103 11.13 -7.25 10.91
C ASP A 103 9.95 -6.24 10.93
N PRO A 104 9.00 -6.37 11.88
CA PRO A 104 7.83 -5.48 11.94
C PRO A 104 8.16 -3.99 12.09
N ALA A 105 9.28 -3.64 12.74
CA ALA A 105 9.65 -2.23 12.92
C ALA A 105 10.11 -1.60 11.60
N THR A 106 10.80 -2.36 10.74
CA THR A 106 11.16 -1.93 9.39
C THR A 106 9.92 -1.74 8.52
N TRP A 107 8.98 -2.69 8.54
CA TRP A 107 7.70 -2.52 7.85
C TRP A 107 6.97 -1.25 8.29
N SER A 108 6.82 -1.07 9.60
CA SER A 108 6.12 0.07 10.21
C SER A 108 6.72 1.42 9.78
N LYS A 109 8.05 1.55 9.69
CA LYS A 109 8.73 2.78 9.26
C LYS A 109 8.46 3.15 7.80
N ALA A 110 8.20 2.17 6.94
CA ALA A 110 7.91 2.36 5.53
C ALA A 110 6.41 2.31 5.20
N ALA A 111 5.54 2.13 6.21
CA ALA A 111 4.12 1.88 6.02
C ALA A 111 3.27 3.15 6.07
N MET A 112 2.31 3.20 5.16
CA MET A 112 1.12 4.04 5.18
C MET A 112 -0.11 3.14 5.08
N VAL A 113 -1.28 3.65 5.46
CA VAL A 113 -2.55 2.93 5.30
C VAL A 113 -3.54 3.76 4.49
N SER A 114 -4.37 3.06 3.73
CA SER A 114 -5.42 3.67 2.91
C SER A 114 -6.65 2.75 2.87
N PRO A 115 -7.75 3.22 2.28
CA PRO A 115 -8.77 2.30 1.80
C PRO A 115 -8.16 1.39 0.70
N ALA A 116 -8.82 0.28 0.42
CA ALA A 116 -8.43 -0.69 -0.60
C ALA A 116 -8.38 -0.09 -2.02
N CYS A 117 -9.19 0.93 -2.30
CA CYS A 117 -9.26 1.65 -3.58
C CYS A 117 -9.76 3.09 -3.35
N GLY A 118 -9.95 3.86 -4.43
CA GLY A 118 -10.48 5.22 -4.38
C GLY A 118 -11.91 5.29 -3.82
N LEU A 119 -12.20 6.36 -3.06
CA LEU A 119 -13.52 6.62 -2.49
C LEU A 119 -14.41 7.51 -3.38
N GLY A 120 -13.89 8.02 -4.50
CA GLY A 120 -14.54 9.07 -5.29
C GLY A 120 -15.86 8.67 -5.97
N LEU A 121 -16.18 7.38 -6.02
CA LEU A 121 -17.43 6.85 -6.59
C LEU A 121 -18.44 6.41 -5.50
N LEU A 122 -18.10 6.56 -4.22
CA LEU A 122 -18.96 6.14 -3.12
C LEU A 122 -19.86 7.29 -2.65
N PRO A 123 -21.02 6.99 -2.02
CA PRO A 123 -21.79 8.00 -1.31
C PRO A 123 -20.93 8.68 -0.23
N LEU A 124 -21.10 9.99 -0.06
CA LEU A 124 -20.31 10.80 0.88
C LEU A 124 -20.26 10.19 2.28
N ALA A 125 -21.41 9.77 2.83
CA ALA A 125 -21.48 9.16 4.16
C ALA A 125 -20.61 7.90 4.29
N ARG A 126 -20.47 7.10 3.22
CA ARG A 126 -19.58 5.93 3.24
C ARG A 126 -18.12 6.35 3.15
N ALA A 127 -17.78 7.31 2.28
CA ALA A 127 -16.44 7.84 2.17
C ALA A 127 -15.95 8.46 3.50
N GLU A 128 -16.82 9.23 4.18
CA GLU A 128 -16.56 9.81 5.50
C GLU A 128 -16.38 8.74 6.57
N LYS A 129 -17.23 7.71 6.58
CA LYS A 129 -17.11 6.60 7.55
C LYS A 129 -15.77 5.88 7.43
N ILE A 130 -15.35 5.55 6.21
CA ILE A 130 -14.06 4.89 5.94
C ILE A 130 -12.89 5.82 6.31
N SER A 131 -12.97 7.11 5.93
CA SER A 131 -11.94 8.10 6.22
C SER A 131 -11.76 8.32 7.73
N HIS A 132 -12.87 8.41 8.48
CA HIS A 132 -12.83 8.51 9.95
C HIS A 132 -12.23 7.27 10.59
N ALA A 133 -12.56 6.06 10.11
CA ALA A 133 -11.98 4.83 10.63
C ALA A 133 -10.46 4.78 10.44
N LEU A 134 -9.94 5.16 9.26
CA LEU A 134 -8.49 5.28 9.01
C LEU A 134 -7.84 6.37 9.87
N ALA A 135 -8.50 7.51 10.05
CA ALA A 135 -7.98 8.58 10.89
C ALA A 135 -7.85 8.13 12.36
N GLY A 136 -8.86 7.44 12.90
CA GLY A 136 -8.81 6.87 14.25
C GLY A 136 -7.70 5.84 14.41
N MET A 137 -7.63 4.89 13.47
CA MET A 137 -6.58 3.86 13.42
C MET A 137 -5.17 4.48 13.41
N THR A 138 -4.92 5.49 12.56
CA THR A 138 -3.60 6.14 12.50
C THR A 138 -3.30 7.03 13.71
N ALA A 139 -4.32 7.62 14.35
CA ALA A 139 -4.14 8.34 15.62
C ALA A 139 -3.72 7.39 16.74
N ASP A 140 -4.37 6.23 16.85
CA ASP A 140 -4.01 5.19 17.82
C ASP A 140 -2.54 4.76 17.69
N TRP A 141 -2.06 4.58 16.46
CA TRP A 141 -0.68 4.18 16.21
C TRP A 141 0.35 5.25 16.59
N ARG A 142 0.01 6.51 16.37
CA ARG A 142 0.84 7.66 16.76
C ARG A 142 0.92 7.82 18.27
N ASP A 143 -0.15 7.48 18.97
CA ASP A 143 -0.22 7.42 20.45
C ASP A 143 0.47 6.17 21.03
N GLY A 144 1.08 5.32 20.21
CA GLY A 144 1.78 4.12 20.65
C GLY A 144 0.90 2.87 20.78
N ARG A 145 -0.41 2.95 20.51
CA ARG A 145 -1.30 1.78 20.43
C ARG A 145 -1.03 1.02 19.13
N ARG A 146 0.08 0.27 19.10
CA ARG A 146 0.55 -0.46 17.91
C ARG A 146 0.35 -1.96 18.05
N PRO A 147 -0.59 -2.56 17.31
CA PRO A 147 -0.91 -4.00 17.41
C PRO A 147 0.28 -4.94 17.17
N TRP A 148 1.26 -4.52 16.36
CA TRP A 148 2.48 -5.27 16.06
C TRP A 148 3.63 -5.03 17.05
N GLU A 149 3.44 -4.17 18.06
CA GLU A 149 4.38 -3.93 19.16
C GLU A 149 3.67 -4.16 20.52
N PRO A 150 3.15 -5.38 20.80
CA PRO A 150 2.29 -5.63 21.96
C PRO A 150 2.98 -5.38 23.31
N GLU A 151 4.32 -5.46 23.37
CA GLU A 151 5.12 -5.26 24.58
C GLU A 151 5.24 -3.79 25.03
N ARG A 152 4.74 -2.83 24.23
CA ARG A 152 4.82 -1.38 24.54
C ARG A 152 3.53 -0.77 25.08
N ARG A 153 2.51 -1.59 25.40
CA ARG A 153 1.24 -1.16 25.99
C ARG A 153 1.26 -1.18 27.52
#